data_AF-A0A514WDV8-F1
#
_entry.id   AF-A0A514WDV8-F1
#
_cell.length_a   1.000
_cell.length_b   1.000
_cell.length_c   1.000
_cell.angle_alpha   90.00
_cell.angle_beta   90.00
_cell.angle_gamma   90.00
#
_symmetry.space_group_name_H-M   'P 1'
#
loop_
_entity.id
_entity.type
_entity.pdbx_description
1 polymer ?
#
loop_
_entity_poly.entity_id
_entity_poly.type
_entity_poly.pdbx_seq_one_letter_code
_entity_poly.pdbx_strand_id
1 'polypeptide(L)'
;MSKMNRNRTGQGALMLVAAGLLGLSACKDTQDTPVEADTYSSLVSERGEISFPADFPDGFRFIGSWAVAGEGGVADIHSVYARPSDVDAFRQAGRFPDGAVLIKEVSASRGAKHTTGEAFWPTDTKTWFMMVKDAKGRFGDNPLWGDGWGWAQFDPADTTRQIATDYKTDCQSCHIPAQGNDWIYTYAYPALGPKGQVNLPEGAKTAAMTPDAAGHEASAATDGKGDPAAGKLAFETTCVACHSTVAGKGGVGPSLAGVAGRKAGTGPGYAYSPEMTNSGVTWTPENLAKHLEKPREFIPGNRMGNLFPNGVRNSGHRMDIVAYLGTLK
;
A
#
# COMPACT_ATOMS: atom_id res chain seq x y z
N MET A 1 37.06 88.17 -23.88
CA MET A 1 37.05 89.36 -23.02
C MET A 1 36.18 89.09 -21.80
N SER A 2 36.76 89.26 -20.60
CA SER A 2 36.16 89.62 -19.29
C SER A 2 34.68 89.29 -19.02
N LYS A 3 34.31 88.47 -18.03
CA LYS A 3 34.42 88.57 -16.55
C LYS A 3 33.04 88.84 -15.92
N MET A 4 32.90 88.31 -14.70
CA MET A 4 31.95 88.64 -13.60
C MET A 4 30.65 87.83 -13.55
N ASN A 5 30.46 86.90 -12.60
CA ASN A 5 30.50 86.96 -11.12
C ASN A 5 29.20 87.53 -10.53
N ARG A 6 28.46 86.72 -9.76
CA ARG A 6 27.98 87.06 -8.41
C ARG A 6 27.32 85.87 -7.70
N ASN A 7 27.98 85.47 -6.60
CA ASN A 7 27.41 84.75 -5.47
C ASN A 7 26.21 85.49 -4.86
N ARG A 8 25.24 84.74 -4.30
CA ARG A 8 24.62 85.07 -3.01
C ARG A 8 23.94 83.84 -2.36
N THR A 9 24.59 83.36 -1.31
CA THR A 9 24.05 83.04 0.04
C THR A 9 22.64 82.49 0.17
N GLY A 10 22.55 81.34 0.83
CA GLY A 10 21.29 80.66 1.16
C GLY A 10 20.51 81.24 2.32
N GLN A 11 19.33 80.68 2.48
CA GLN A 11 18.45 80.58 3.65
C GLN A 11 17.39 79.55 3.19
N GLY A 12 17.18 78.46 3.91
CA GLY A 12 16.31 78.44 5.08
C GLY A 12 15.11 77.56 4.73
N ALA A 13 15.00 76.44 5.45
CA ALA A 13 14.05 75.37 5.21
C ALA A 13 12.58 75.78 5.39
N LEU A 14 11.69 75.02 4.77
CA LEU A 14 10.52 74.30 5.33
C LEU A 14 9.29 74.41 4.41
N MET A 15 8.91 73.30 3.77
CA MET A 15 7.53 72.79 3.77
C MET A 15 7.47 71.44 3.09
N LEU A 16 7.06 70.43 3.85
CA LEU A 16 6.54 69.15 3.36
C LEU A 16 5.21 69.39 2.64
N VAL A 17 4.88 68.57 1.64
CA VAL A 17 3.87 67.49 1.77
C VAL A 17 3.51 66.94 0.37
N ALA A 18 3.72 65.62 0.24
CA ALA A 18 2.99 64.61 -0.55
C ALA A 18 2.82 64.77 -2.07
N ALA A 19 2.68 63.72 -2.85
CA ALA A 19 2.99 62.29 -2.77
C ALA A 19 2.60 61.79 -4.17
N GLY A 20 3.52 61.15 -4.87
CA GLY A 20 3.22 60.62 -6.18
C GLY A 20 4.48 60.11 -6.84
N LEU A 21 4.81 58.84 -6.62
CA LEU A 21 5.63 58.06 -7.53
C LEU A 21 5.33 56.58 -7.32
N LEU A 22 5.00 55.95 -8.45
CA LEU A 22 4.66 54.55 -8.61
C LEU A 22 5.69 53.64 -7.95
N GLY A 23 5.22 52.71 -7.12
CA GLY A 23 6.04 51.65 -6.56
C GLY A 23 6.54 50.72 -7.66
N LEU A 24 7.84 50.77 -7.91
CA LEU A 24 8.59 49.69 -8.56
C LEU A 24 8.56 48.48 -7.61
N SER A 25 7.76 47.48 -7.96
CA SER A 25 7.78 46.18 -7.29
C SER A 25 9.09 45.48 -7.64
N ALA A 26 10.08 45.60 -6.75
CA ALA A 26 11.32 44.85 -6.84
C ALA A 26 11.01 43.35 -6.67
N CYS A 27 11.42 42.55 -7.66
CA CYS A 27 11.49 41.09 -7.56
C CYS A 27 12.24 40.72 -6.28
N LYS A 28 11.54 40.11 -5.34
CA LYS A 28 12.14 39.55 -4.14
C LYS A 28 12.81 38.23 -4.53
N ASP A 29 14.08 38.15 -4.17
CA ASP A 29 14.97 37.02 -4.34
C ASP A 29 14.29 35.67 -4.09
N THR A 30 14.44 34.78 -5.06
CA THR A 30 14.20 33.35 -4.91
C THR A 30 15.10 32.82 -3.82
N GLN A 31 14.51 32.30 -2.76
CA GLN A 31 15.22 31.60 -1.70
C GLN A 31 16.01 30.42 -2.29
N ASP A 32 17.26 30.31 -1.87
CA ASP A 32 18.22 29.27 -2.23
C ASP A 32 17.62 27.87 -2.08
N THR A 33 17.40 27.20 -3.20
CA THR A 33 17.31 25.74 -3.24
C THR A 33 18.73 25.20 -3.04
N PRO A 34 18.98 24.27 -2.10
CA PRO A 34 20.27 23.60 -2.03
C PRO A 34 20.63 23.03 -3.41
N VAL A 35 21.80 23.38 -3.94
CA VAL A 35 22.32 22.75 -5.15
C VAL A 35 22.54 21.29 -4.80
N GLU A 36 21.63 20.46 -5.26
CA GLU A 36 21.71 19.01 -5.09
C GLU A 36 23.02 18.53 -5.70
N ALA A 37 23.78 17.73 -4.94
CA ALA A 37 25.08 17.25 -5.40
C ALA A 37 24.91 16.50 -6.72
N ASP A 38 25.77 16.80 -7.69
CA ASP A 38 25.79 16.11 -8.97
C ASP A 38 25.94 14.61 -8.71
N THR A 39 24.94 13.83 -9.12
CA THR A 39 24.88 12.37 -8.93
C THR A 39 26.17 11.69 -9.40
N TYR A 40 26.74 12.17 -10.50
CA TYR A 40 27.95 11.60 -11.10
C TYR A 40 29.23 11.99 -10.37
N SER A 41 29.15 12.93 -9.43
CA SER A 41 30.26 13.32 -8.56
C SER A 41 30.16 12.70 -7.16
N SER A 42 28.99 12.19 -6.78
CA SER A 42 28.67 11.79 -5.40
C SER A 42 28.31 10.30 -5.26
N LEU A 43 27.63 9.71 -6.23
CA LEU A 43 27.10 8.35 -6.16
C LEU A 43 27.67 7.42 -7.23
N VAL A 44 28.41 7.96 -8.19
CA VAL A 44 28.97 7.20 -9.31
C VAL A 44 30.45 7.52 -9.44
N SER A 45 31.30 6.51 -9.44
CA SER A 45 32.74 6.71 -9.68
C SER A 45 33.04 7.04 -11.14
N GLU A 46 34.26 7.48 -11.46
CA GLU A 46 34.71 7.69 -12.84
C GLU A 46 34.58 6.43 -13.71
N ARG A 47 34.61 5.24 -13.09
CA ARG A 47 34.45 3.94 -13.78
C ARG A 47 32.99 3.45 -13.83
N GLY A 48 32.04 4.25 -13.34
CA GLY A 48 30.62 3.87 -13.29
C GLY A 48 30.26 2.95 -12.13
N GLU A 49 31.10 2.83 -11.09
CA GLU A 49 30.71 2.06 -9.90
C GLU A 49 29.67 2.87 -9.11
N ILE A 50 28.50 2.27 -8.88
CA ILE A 50 27.36 2.93 -8.23
C ILE A 50 27.40 2.64 -6.73
N SER A 51 27.37 3.70 -5.92
CA SER A 51 27.34 3.64 -4.45
C SER A 51 25.94 3.97 -3.92
N PHE A 52 25.52 3.29 -2.85
CA PHE A 52 24.28 3.62 -2.16
C PHE A 52 24.46 4.93 -1.36
N PRO A 53 23.47 5.85 -1.34
CA PRO A 53 23.58 7.09 -0.57
C PRO A 53 23.68 6.80 0.93
N ALA A 54 24.74 7.30 1.58
CA ALA A 54 25.02 7.04 2.99
C ALA A 54 24.00 7.66 3.94
N ASP A 55 23.29 8.70 3.49
CA ASP A 55 22.30 9.47 4.23
C ASP A 55 20.86 9.01 3.96
N PHE A 56 20.63 8.01 3.09
CA PHE A 56 19.28 7.49 2.85
C PHE A 56 18.61 7.05 4.17
N PRO A 57 17.33 7.40 4.42
CA PRO A 57 16.36 8.00 3.49
C PRO A 57 16.36 9.53 3.42
N ASP A 58 17.26 10.23 4.11
CA ASP A 58 17.32 11.69 4.07
C ASP A 58 17.61 12.18 2.63
N GLY A 59 16.92 13.24 2.21
CA GLY A 59 17.00 13.74 0.83
C GLY A 59 16.16 12.97 -0.19
N PHE A 60 15.55 11.84 0.19
CA PHE A 60 14.67 11.06 -0.67
C PHE A 60 13.22 11.10 -0.16
N ARG A 61 12.26 11.02 -1.09
CA ARG A 61 10.84 10.87 -0.77
C ARG A 61 10.29 9.59 -1.36
N PHE A 62 9.40 8.94 -0.61
CA PHE A 62 8.58 7.85 -1.15
C PHE A 62 7.70 8.38 -2.29
N ILE A 63 7.77 7.72 -3.46
CA ILE A 63 7.02 8.11 -4.65
C ILE A 63 5.86 7.17 -4.99
N GLY A 64 5.90 5.95 -4.44
CA GLY A 64 4.85 4.96 -4.62
C GLY A 64 5.31 3.56 -4.23
N SER A 65 4.36 2.64 -4.24
CA SER A 65 4.59 1.24 -3.94
C SER A 65 3.68 0.36 -4.77
N TRP A 66 4.11 -0.88 -4.99
CA TRP A 66 3.22 -1.95 -5.38
C TRP A 66 3.47 -3.20 -4.54
N ALA A 67 2.40 -3.98 -4.38
CA ALA A 67 2.40 -5.25 -3.67
C ALA A 67 2.36 -6.39 -4.68
N VAL A 68 3.24 -7.37 -4.51
CA VAL A 68 3.22 -8.59 -5.31
C VAL A 68 2.37 -9.63 -4.59
N ALA A 69 1.38 -10.17 -5.27
CA ALA A 69 0.55 -11.22 -4.72
C ALA A 69 1.34 -12.53 -4.53
N GLY A 70 1.01 -13.28 -3.49
CA GLY A 70 1.53 -14.62 -3.25
C GLY A 70 0.57 -15.50 -2.47
N GLU A 71 1.06 -16.66 -2.04
CA GLU A 71 0.28 -17.58 -1.23
C GLU A 71 -0.06 -16.92 0.12
N GLY A 72 -1.36 -16.81 0.44
CA GLY A 72 -1.82 -16.17 1.66
C GLY A 72 -1.86 -14.63 1.63
N GLY A 73 -1.76 -13.99 0.46
CA GLY A 73 -2.01 -12.56 0.30
C GLY A 73 -0.88 -11.82 -0.44
N VAL A 74 -0.17 -10.94 0.25
CA VAL A 74 0.97 -10.19 -0.31
C VAL A 74 2.29 -10.89 0.06
N ALA A 75 3.12 -11.21 -0.94
CA ALA A 75 4.42 -11.88 -0.78
C ALA A 75 5.56 -10.90 -0.47
N ASP A 76 5.55 -9.77 -1.16
CA ASP A 76 6.48 -8.66 -0.95
C ASP A 76 5.84 -7.32 -1.35
N ILE A 77 6.38 -6.28 -0.73
CA ILE A 77 6.01 -4.88 -0.97
C ILE A 77 7.25 -4.19 -1.52
N HIS A 78 7.07 -3.51 -2.64
CA HIS A 78 8.12 -2.73 -3.27
C HIS A 78 7.88 -1.25 -2.99
N SER A 79 8.76 -0.61 -2.25
CA SER A 79 8.68 0.82 -1.93
C SER A 79 9.72 1.57 -2.74
N VAL A 80 9.31 2.61 -3.45
CA VAL A 80 10.21 3.35 -4.35
C VAL A 80 10.35 4.78 -3.90
N TYR A 81 11.58 5.27 -3.97
CA TYR A 81 12.01 6.56 -3.49
C TYR A 81 12.77 7.30 -4.60
N ALA A 82 12.64 8.61 -4.62
CA ALA A 82 13.37 9.49 -5.51
C ALA A 82 13.64 10.82 -4.82
N ARG A 83 14.62 11.57 -5.31
CA ARG A 83 14.86 12.92 -4.81
C ARG A 83 13.69 13.85 -5.17
N PRO A 84 13.32 14.81 -4.31
CA PRO A 84 12.22 15.73 -4.59
C PRO A 84 12.35 16.46 -5.94
N SER A 85 13.55 16.92 -6.28
CA SER A 85 13.93 17.57 -7.54
C SER A 85 13.68 16.70 -8.77
N ASP A 86 14.08 15.42 -8.73
CA ASP A 86 13.90 14.45 -9.83
C ASP A 86 12.43 14.24 -10.12
N VAL A 87 11.61 14.16 -9.07
CA VAL A 87 10.16 14.02 -9.20
C VAL A 87 9.53 15.31 -9.73
N ASP A 88 9.98 16.47 -9.29
CA ASP A 88 9.46 17.75 -9.77
C ASP A 88 9.84 17.98 -11.25
N ALA A 89 11.05 17.61 -11.64
CA ALA A 89 11.48 17.57 -13.04
C ALA A 89 10.63 16.58 -13.86
N PHE A 90 10.35 15.39 -13.32
CA PHE A 90 9.45 14.42 -13.96
C PHE A 90 8.04 14.99 -14.15
N ARG A 91 7.44 15.59 -13.12
CA ARG A 91 6.11 16.22 -13.21
C ARG A 91 6.05 17.28 -14.31
N GLN A 92 7.13 18.03 -14.49
CA GLN A 92 7.24 19.05 -15.53
C GLN A 92 7.42 18.44 -16.93
N ALA A 93 8.33 17.47 -17.08
CA ALA A 93 8.77 16.98 -18.39
C ALA A 93 8.13 15.66 -18.86
N GLY A 94 7.54 14.88 -17.95
CA GLY A 94 7.07 13.51 -18.20
C GLY A 94 8.19 12.47 -18.34
N ARG A 95 9.42 12.81 -17.95
CA ARG A 95 10.60 11.94 -18.00
C ARG A 95 11.58 12.32 -16.90
N PHE A 96 12.36 11.35 -16.43
CA PHE A 96 13.42 11.63 -15.46
C PHE A 96 14.56 12.43 -16.10
N PRO A 97 15.13 13.43 -15.39
CA PRO A 97 16.30 14.14 -15.87
C PRO A 97 17.54 13.25 -15.86
N ASP A 98 18.55 13.62 -16.64
CA ASP A 98 19.88 13.01 -16.56
C ASP A 98 20.44 13.15 -15.14
N GLY A 99 20.97 12.07 -14.59
CA GLY A 99 21.44 11.98 -13.21
C GLY A 99 20.35 11.67 -12.17
N ALA A 100 19.08 11.50 -12.56
CA ALA A 100 18.02 11.13 -11.62
C ALA A 100 18.32 9.82 -10.90
N VAL A 101 17.93 9.74 -9.62
CA VAL A 101 18.17 8.56 -8.77
C VAL A 101 16.85 7.97 -8.30
N LEU A 102 16.66 6.68 -8.56
CA LEU A 102 15.54 5.89 -8.06
C LEU A 102 16.06 4.79 -7.15
N ILE A 103 15.56 4.73 -5.91
CA ILE A 103 15.87 3.67 -4.96
C ILE A 103 14.61 2.85 -4.74
N LYS A 104 14.73 1.52 -4.88
CA LYS A 104 13.64 0.58 -4.63
C LYS A 104 14.04 -0.36 -3.50
N GLU A 105 13.24 -0.35 -2.46
CA GLU A 105 13.27 -1.36 -1.41
C GLU A 105 12.32 -2.51 -1.79
N VAL A 106 12.75 -3.75 -1.63
CA VAL A 106 11.86 -4.91 -1.62
C VAL A 106 11.83 -5.46 -0.21
N SER A 107 10.66 -5.49 0.42
CA SER A 107 10.51 -5.98 1.79
C SER A 107 9.59 -7.22 1.80
N ALA A 108 9.87 -8.16 2.70
CA ALA A 108 8.89 -9.17 3.07
C ALA A 108 7.65 -8.50 3.67
N SER A 109 6.48 -9.10 3.48
CA SER A 109 5.23 -8.61 4.06
C SER A 109 4.66 -9.58 5.07
N ARG A 110 3.99 -9.01 6.08
CA ARG A 110 3.05 -9.74 6.95
C ARG A 110 1.70 -9.04 6.88
N GLY A 111 0.65 -9.78 7.17
CA GLY A 111 -0.69 -9.23 7.18
C GLY A 111 -1.57 -9.81 8.27
N ALA A 112 -2.68 -9.12 8.52
CA ALA A 112 -3.74 -9.56 9.42
C ALA A 112 -5.07 -8.93 9.03
N LYS A 113 -6.16 -9.49 9.55
CA LYS A 113 -7.49 -8.87 9.47
C LYS A 113 -7.56 -7.68 10.45
N HIS A 114 -7.82 -6.49 9.93
CA HIS A 114 -8.09 -5.27 10.68
C HIS A 114 -9.54 -4.81 10.48
N THR A 115 -9.95 -3.74 11.17
CA THR A 115 -11.27 -3.13 11.00
C THR A 115 -11.48 -2.53 9.61
N THR A 116 -10.39 -2.21 8.91
CA THR A 116 -10.37 -1.71 7.53
C THR A 116 -10.36 -2.82 6.48
N GLY A 117 -10.40 -4.09 6.89
CA GLY A 117 -10.27 -5.26 6.02
C GLY A 117 -8.96 -6.02 6.24
N GLU A 118 -8.65 -6.93 5.32
CA GLU A 118 -7.35 -7.60 5.30
C GLU A 118 -6.28 -6.60 4.88
N ALA A 119 -5.23 -6.44 5.69
CA ALA A 119 -4.16 -5.50 5.42
C ALA A 119 -2.80 -6.17 5.56
N PHE A 120 -1.85 -5.70 4.76
CA PHE A 120 -0.47 -6.17 4.72
C PHE A 120 0.48 -4.97 4.85
N TRP A 121 1.61 -5.17 5.52
CA TRP A 121 2.63 -4.15 5.72
C TRP A 121 4.04 -4.74 5.65
N PRO A 122 5.05 -3.93 5.27
CA PRO A 122 6.41 -4.40 5.14
C PRO A 122 7.01 -4.79 6.49
N THR A 123 8.01 -5.67 6.43
CA THR A 123 8.79 -6.19 7.55
C THR A 123 10.28 -6.09 7.23
N ASP A 124 10.97 -7.22 7.09
CA ASP A 124 12.39 -7.26 6.82
C ASP A 124 12.68 -6.91 5.36
N THR A 125 13.70 -6.09 5.14
CA THR A 125 14.17 -5.77 3.79
C THR A 125 14.85 -7.00 3.18
N LYS A 126 14.38 -7.43 2.01
CA LYS A 126 14.96 -8.52 1.23
C LYS A 126 16.11 -8.05 0.35
N THR A 127 16.03 -6.84 -0.21
CA THR A 127 17.06 -6.28 -1.10
C THR A 127 16.81 -4.81 -1.39
N TRP A 128 17.87 -4.11 -1.81
CA TRP A 128 17.81 -2.76 -2.34
C TRP A 128 18.23 -2.74 -3.81
N PHE A 129 17.50 -2.00 -4.63
CA PHE A 129 17.89 -1.68 -6.00
C PHE A 129 18.03 -0.17 -6.14
N MET A 130 18.99 0.25 -6.96
CA MET A 130 19.15 1.65 -7.33
C MET A 130 19.33 1.77 -8.83
N MET A 131 18.66 2.77 -9.41
CA MET A 131 18.84 3.14 -10.80
C MET A 131 19.27 4.60 -10.91
N VAL A 132 20.23 4.87 -11.80
CA VAL A 132 20.74 6.23 -12.08
C VAL A 132 20.52 6.55 -13.55
N LYS A 133 19.79 7.63 -13.87
CA LYS A 133 19.50 7.99 -15.26
C LYS A 133 20.75 8.48 -15.95
N ASP A 134 21.14 7.85 -17.05
CA ASP A 134 22.24 8.30 -17.91
C ASP A 134 21.77 8.53 -19.34
N ALA A 135 21.32 9.76 -19.60
CA ALA A 135 20.86 10.16 -20.91
C ALA A 135 22.00 10.36 -21.92
N LYS A 136 23.27 10.30 -21.48
CA LYS A 136 24.45 10.58 -22.32
C LYS A 136 25.28 9.34 -22.63
N GLY A 137 25.02 8.20 -21.99
CA GLY A 137 25.76 6.96 -22.22
C GLY A 137 27.23 7.06 -21.82
N ARG A 138 27.49 7.60 -20.62
CA ARG A 138 28.82 7.86 -20.07
C ARG A 138 29.64 6.61 -19.80
N PHE A 139 28.98 5.50 -19.49
CA PHE A 139 29.64 4.29 -18.95
C PHE A 139 29.43 3.06 -19.84
N GLY A 140 29.52 3.22 -21.16
CA GLY A 140 29.22 2.16 -22.13
C GLY A 140 30.04 0.88 -21.99
N ASP A 141 31.22 0.94 -21.37
CA ASP A 141 32.09 -0.22 -21.12
C ASP A 141 31.78 -0.94 -19.80
N ASN A 142 30.92 -0.39 -18.95
CA ASN A 142 30.57 -0.98 -17.66
C ASN A 142 29.28 -1.83 -17.80
N PRO A 143 29.30 -3.12 -17.41
CA PRO A 143 28.17 -4.04 -17.57
C PRO A 143 26.95 -3.70 -16.71
N LEU A 144 27.06 -2.74 -15.79
CA LEU A 144 25.95 -2.22 -15.00
C LEU A 144 25.25 -1.03 -15.66
N TRP A 145 25.67 -0.62 -16.86
CA TRP A 145 25.12 0.53 -17.56
C TRP A 145 24.63 0.14 -18.95
N GLY A 146 23.46 0.65 -19.29
CA GLY A 146 22.83 0.40 -20.57
C GLY A 146 21.39 0.88 -20.58
N ASP A 147 20.83 0.99 -21.78
CA ASP A 147 19.43 1.40 -21.97
C ASP A 147 19.09 2.76 -21.31
N GLY A 148 20.09 3.64 -21.18
CA GLY A 148 19.96 4.96 -20.59
C GLY A 148 19.93 4.99 -19.06
N TRP A 149 20.34 3.89 -18.40
CA TRP A 149 20.35 3.74 -16.96
C TRP A 149 21.60 3.01 -16.45
N GLY A 150 22.05 3.38 -15.27
CA GLY A 150 22.90 2.56 -14.40
C GLY A 150 22.03 1.72 -13.47
N TRP A 151 22.43 0.47 -13.25
CA TRP A 151 21.63 -0.54 -12.55
C TRP A 151 22.45 -1.14 -11.41
N ALA A 152 21.97 -1.01 -10.18
CA ALA A 152 22.63 -1.56 -9.01
C ALA A 152 21.66 -2.33 -8.13
N GLN A 153 22.18 -3.39 -7.54
CA GLN A 153 21.56 -4.11 -6.44
C GLN A 153 22.56 -4.10 -5.28
N PHE A 154 22.07 -3.91 -4.06
CA PHE A 154 22.91 -3.88 -2.85
C PHE A 154 22.51 -5.00 -1.89
N ASP A 155 23.51 -5.48 -1.15
CA ASP A 155 23.30 -6.48 -0.10
C ASP A 155 22.35 -5.90 0.98
N PRO A 156 21.25 -6.58 1.33
CA PRO A 156 20.32 -6.10 2.36
C PRO A 156 20.95 -5.96 3.75
N ALA A 157 22.03 -6.70 4.04
CA ALA A 157 22.74 -6.63 5.31
C ALA A 157 23.85 -5.55 5.32
N ASP A 158 24.30 -5.09 4.15
CA ASP A 158 25.36 -4.11 4.00
C ASP A 158 25.20 -3.34 2.68
N THR A 159 24.56 -2.17 2.73
CA THR A 159 24.32 -1.34 1.55
C THR A 159 25.59 -0.72 0.96
N THR A 160 26.75 -0.85 1.62
CA THR A 160 28.03 -0.46 1.00
C THR A 160 28.50 -1.49 -0.03
N ARG A 161 27.93 -2.71 -0.01
CA ARG A 161 28.25 -3.77 -0.95
C ARG A 161 27.23 -3.84 -2.08
N GLN A 162 27.60 -3.27 -3.22
CA GLN A 162 26.91 -3.53 -4.49
C GLN A 162 27.19 -4.99 -4.92
N ILE A 163 26.16 -5.70 -5.38
CA ILE A 163 26.22 -7.14 -5.69
C ILE A 163 25.76 -7.51 -7.11
N ALA A 164 25.22 -6.57 -7.90
CA ALA A 164 24.87 -6.86 -9.29
C ALA A 164 26.13 -6.89 -10.17
N THR A 165 26.12 -7.75 -11.18
CA THR A 165 27.27 -8.01 -12.05
C THR A 165 27.03 -7.58 -13.49
N ASP A 166 25.82 -7.80 -14.01
CA ASP A 166 25.42 -7.41 -15.36
C ASP A 166 23.92 -7.10 -15.37
N TYR A 167 23.56 -5.89 -15.80
CA TYR A 167 22.17 -5.47 -15.77
C TYR A 167 21.26 -6.32 -16.67
N LYS A 168 21.80 -6.91 -17.74
CA LYS A 168 21.04 -7.75 -18.68
C LYS A 168 20.63 -9.07 -18.05
N THR A 169 21.51 -9.67 -17.23
CA THR A 169 21.21 -10.93 -16.54
C THR A 169 20.46 -10.70 -15.24
N ASP A 170 20.81 -9.64 -14.50
CA ASP A 170 20.39 -9.48 -13.12
C ASP A 170 19.10 -8.64 -12.99
N CYS A 171 18.85 -7.72 -13.93
CA CYS A 171 17.81 -6.70 -13.79
C CYS A 171 16.80 -6.69 -14.95
N GLN A 172 17.28 -6.82 -16.19
CA GLN A 172 16.52 -6.46 -17.39
C GLN A 172 15.24 -7.27 -17.55
N SER A 173 15.27 -8.58 -17.30
CA SER A 173 14.11 -9.47 -17.45
C SER A 173 12.88 -9.01 -16.64
N CYS A 174 13.12 -8.48 -15.44
CA CYS A 174 12.08 -7.93 -14.57
C CYS A 174 11.60 -6.54 -14.99
N HIS A 175 12.29 -5.86 -15.91
CA HIS A 175 11.96 -4.52 -16.40
C HIS A 175 11.51 -4.48 -17.87
N ILE A 176 11.64 -5.57 -18.62
CA ILE A 176 11.14 -5.70 -20.01
C ILE A 176 9.69 -5.21 -20.15
N PRO A 177 8.73 -5.54 -19.25
CA PRO A 177 7.36 -5.03 -19.37
C PRO A 177 7.25 -3.51 -19.32
N ALA A 178 8.24 -2.82 -18.72
CA ALA A 178 8.33 -1.37 -18.64
C ALA A 178 9.26 -0.75 -19.68
N GLN A 179 9.83 -1.52 -20.63
CA GLN A 179 10.77 -0.99 -21.63
C GLN A 179 10.19 0.20 -22.41
N GLY A 180 8.91 0.12 -22.80
CA GLY A 180 8.20 1.20 -23.49
C GLY A 180 7.94 2.44 -22.63
N ASN A 181 8.23 2.37 -21.32
CA ASN A 181 8.05 3.43 -20.35
C ASN A 181 9.40 3.80 -19.68
N ASP A 182 10.44 3.88 -20.50
CA ASP A 182 11.81 4.20 -20.09
C ASP A 182 12.35 3.23 -19.02
N TRP A 183 11.93 1.97 -19.08
CA TRP A 183 12.27 0.88 -18.16
C TRP A 183 11.77 1.06 -16.72
N ILE A 184 10.94 2.08 -16.45
CA ILE A 184 10.44 2.37 -15.11
C ILE A 184 8.93 2.14 -15.05
N TYR A 185 8.47 1.49 -13.98
CA TYR A 185 7.05 1.26 -13.69
C TYR A 185 6.33 2.52 -13.17
N THR A 186 6.45 3.66 -13.88
CA THR A 186 6.00 4.98 -13.38
C THR A 186 4.53 5.03 -13.00
N TYR A 187 3.69 4.20 -13.62
CA TYR A 187 2.26 4.16 -13.38
C TYR A 187 1.90 3.71 -11.95
N ALA A 188 2.82 3.07 -11.24
CA ALA A 188 2.67 2.70 -9.84
C ALA A 188 3.13 3.80 -8.86
N TYR A 189 3.62 4.95 -9.37
CA TYR A 189 4.20 6.03 -8.56
C TYR A 189 3.34 7.31 -8.63
N PRO A 190 2.26 7.41 -7.84
CA PRO A 190 1.35 8.55 -7.88
C PRO A 190 2.03 9.89 -7.59
N ALA A 191 3.15 9.90 -6.86
CA ALA A 191 3.90 11.12 -6.64
C ALA A 191 4.44 11.74 -7.94
N LEU A 192 4.60 11.00 -9.03
CA LEU A 192 5.01 11.53 -10.34
C LEU A 192 3.90 12.34 -11.04
N GLY A 193 2.68 12.33 -10.50
CA GLY A 193 1.53 13.03 -11.05
C GLY A 193 0.97 12.37 -12.33
N PRO A 194 0.03 13.04 -13.01
CA PRO A 194 -0.70 12.46 -14.15
C PRO A 194 0.20 11.97 -15.28
N LYS A 195 1.34 12.63 -15.52
CA LYS A 195 2.31 12.23 -16.55
C LYS A 195 3.04 10.93 -16.20
N GLY A 196 3.13 10.56 -14.93
CA GLY A 196 3.70 9.27 -14.51
C GLY A 196 2.68 8.14 -14.58
N GLN A 197 1.39 8.45 -14.53
CA GLN A 197 0.28 7.50 -14.55
C GLN A 197 -0.23 7.16 -15.95
N VAL A 198 0.61 7.35 -16.96
CA VAL A 198 0.36 6.93 -18.35
C VAL A 198 0.99 5.55 -18.61
N ASN A 199 0.74 4.96 -19.78
CA ASN A 199 1.32 3.67 -20.21
C ASN A 199 1.01 2.49 -19.27
N LEU A 200 -0.23 2.41 -18.77
CA LEU A 200 -0.71 1.26 -18.01
C LEU A 200 -0.60 -0.04 -18.85
N PRO A 201 -0.22 -1.17 -18.24
CA PRO A 201 -0.15 -2.44 -18.93
C PRO A 201 -1.55 -2.89 -19.38
N GLU A 202 -1.61 -3.60 -20.49
CA GLU A 202 -2.86 -4.19 -20.97
C GLU A 202 -3.46 -5.12 -19.91
N GLY A 203 -4.77 -4.97 -19.65
CA GLY A 203 -5.45 -5.73 -18.60
C GLY A 203 -5.30 -5.14 -17.18
N ALA A 204 -4.69 -3.96 -17.02
CA ALA A 204 -4.73 -3.23 -15.76
C ALA A 204 -6.18 -3.02 -15.31
N LYS A 205 -6.51 -3.50 -14.11
CA LYS A 205 -7.84 -3.36 -13.52
C LYS A 205 -7.89 -2.08 -12.69
N THR A 206 -8.86 -1.22 -12.97
CA THR A 206 -9.16 -0.08 -12.12
C THR A 206 -10.12 -0.51 -11.02
N ALA A 207 -9.80 -0.18 -9.77
CA ALA A 207 -10.84 -0.14 -8.74
C ALA A 207 -11.78 1.03 -9.09
N ALA A 208 -13.09 0.80 -9.06
CA ALA A 208 -14.07 1.85 -9.37
C ALA A 208 -13.98 2.96 -8.31
N MET A 209 -13.36 4.09 -8.65
CA MET A 209 -13.65 5.37 -7.98
C MET A 209 -14.99 5.85 -8.54
N THR A 210 -16.11 5.47 -7.90
CA THR A 210 -17.38 6.12 -8.21
C THR A 210 -17.30 7.57 -7.74
N PRO A 211 -17.70 8.57 -8.56
CA PRO A 211 -17.63 9.99 -8.17
C PRO A 211 -18.36 10.33 -6.87
N ASP A 212 -19.30 9.48 -6.44
CA ASP A 212 -20.07 9.60 -5.19
C ASP A 212 -19.49 8.76 -4.02
N ALA A 213 -18.37 8.03 -4.20
CA ALA A 213 -17.72 7.35 -3.09
C ALA A 213 -16.86 8.34 -2.30
N ALA A 214 -17.27 8.61 -1.07
CA ALA A 214 -16.55 9.46 -0.14
C ALA A 214 -15.21 8.83 0.29
N GLY A 215 -14.16 8.93 -0.53
CA GLY A 215 -12.79 8.58 -0.13
C GLY A 215 -12.60 7.17 0.45
N HIS A 216 -11.53 6.98 1.22
CA HIS A 216 -11.28 5.74 1.97
C HIS A 216 -12.27 5.63 3.13
N GLU A 217 -13.42 5.02 2.88
CA GLU A 217 -14.25 4.51 3.97
C GLU A 217 -13.58 3.24 4.48
N ALA A 218 -13.12 3.26 5.75
CA ALA A 218 -12.82 2.02 6.46
C ALA A 218 -14.02 1.10 6.24
N SER A 219 -13.81 -0.09 5.68
CA SER A 219 -14.89 -1.02 5.31
C SER A 219 -15.92 -1.03 6.41
N ALA A 220 -17.05 -0.37 6.16
CA ALA A 220 -18.10 -0.24 7.15
C ALA A 220 -18.50 -1.67 7.55
N ALA A 221 -18.52 -1.92 8.86
CA ALA A 221 -19.07 -3.15 9.39
C ALA A 221 -20.44 -3.38 8.73
N THR A 222 -20.53 -4.43 7.91
CA THR A 222 -21.77 -4.81 7.23
C THR A 222 -22.87 -4.97 8.27
N ASP A 223 -23.96 -4.19 8.13
CA ASP A 223 -25.23 -4.03 8.88
C ASP A 223 -25.67 -5.09 9.93
N GLY A 224 -24.74 -5.66 10.69
CA GLY A 224 -24.94 -6.89 11.47
C GLY A 224 -25.34 -8.12 10.64
N LYS A 225 -25.22 -8.14 9.30
CA LYS A 225 -25.73 -9.27 8.49
C LYS A 225 -24.68 -10.31 8.07
N GLY A 226 -23.39 -10.00 8.15
CA GLY A 226 -22.29 -10.91 7.77
C GLY A 226 -22.18 -11.15 6.26
N ASP A 227 -21.01 -11.60 5.79
CA ASP A 227 -20.76 -12.00 4.40
C ASP A 227 -20.81 -13.54 4.26
N PRO A 228 -21.73 -14.11 3.46
CA PRO A 228 -21.79 -15.56 3.24
C PRO A 228 -20.54 -16.18 2.60
N ALA A 229 -19.80 -15.43 1.76
CA ALA A 229 -18.59 -15.93 1.12
C ALA A 229 -17.45 -16.05 2.14
N ALA A 230 -17.20 -14.99 2.91
CA ALA A 230 -16.30 -15.04 4.07
C ALA A 230 -16.76 -16.09 5.10
N GLY A 231 -18.08 -16.22 5.28
CA GLY A 231 -18.70 -17.18 6.18
C GLY A 231 -18.45 -18.64 5.82
N LYS A 232 -18.33 -18.96 4.52
CA LYS A 232 -17.94 -20.29 4.07
C LYS A 232 -16.51 -20.65 4.50
N LEU A 233 -15.57 -19.72 4.33
CA LEU A 233 -14.16 -19.91 4.73
C LEU A 233 -14.03 -20.02 6.26
N ALA A 234 -14.77 -19.18 6.96
CA ALA A 234 -14.90 -19.20 8.41
C ALA A 234 -15.42 -20.55 8.94
N PHE A 235 -16.45 -21.08 8.29
CA PHE A 235 -17.02 -22.38 8.59
C PHE A 235 -16.00 -23.51 8.36
N GLU A 236 -15.22 -23.43 7.28
CA GLU A 236 -14.18 -24.41 6.92
C GLU A 236 -13.04 -24.48 7.93
N THR A 237 -12.77 -23.42 8.67
CA THR A 237 -11.71 -23.42 9.69
C THR A 237 -12.24 -23.72 11.08
N THR A 238 -13.51 -23.42 11.36
CA THR A 238 -14.08 -23.44 12.71
C THR A 238 -15.01 -24.61 12.96
N CYS A 239 -15.78 -25.04 11.96
CA CYS A 239 -16.95 -25.91 12.15
C CYS A 239 -16.82 -27.29 11.52
N VAL A 240 -16.04 -27.44 10.44
CA VAL A 240 -16.00 -28.69 9.63
C VAL A 240 -15.45 -29.90 10.38
N ALA A 241 -14.64 -29.70 11.42
CA ALA A 241 -14.15 -30.78 12.26
C ALA A 241 -15.28 -31.52 12.98
N CYS A 242 -16.40 -30.83 13.24
CA CYS A 242 -17.55 -31.40 13.95
C CYS A 242 -18.80 -31.53 13.07
N HIS A 243 -18.99 -30.64 12.10
CA HIS A 243 -20.23 -30.49 11.36
C HIS A 243 -20.07 -30.69 9.86
N SER A 244 -21.09 -31.27 9.24
CA SER A 244 -21.24 -31.38 7.79
C SER A 244 -22.27 -30.38 7.28
N THR A 245 -22.07 -29.88 6.06
CA THR A 245 -23.09 -29.12 5.31
C THR A 245 -23.96 -30.00 4.44
N VAL A 246 -23.68 -31.30 4.35
CA VAL A 246 -24.46 -32.28 3.58
C VAL A 246 -25.61 -32.82 4.44
N ALA A 247 -26.84 -32.77 3.92
CA ALA A 247 -28.04 -33.26 4.61
C ALA A 247 -27.90 -34.72 5.06
N GLY A 248 -28.33 -35.02 6.30
CA GLY A 248 -28.30 -36.37 6.87
C GLY A 248 -26.92 -36.90 7.27
N LYS A 249 -25.82 -36.23 6.88
CA LYS A 249 -24.45 -36.67 7.22
C LYS A 249 -23.99 -36.05 8.55
N GLY A 250 -24.32 -36.69 9.67
CA GLY A 250 -23.83 -36.31 11.01
C GLY A 250 -22.45 -36.91 11.36
N GLY A 251 -21.88 -36.47 12.48
CA GLY A 251 -20.62 -36.96 13.04
C GLY A 251 -20.48 -36.59 14.52
N VAL A 252 -19.40 -35.87 14.88
CA VAL A 252 -19.25 -35.28 16.24
C VAL A 252 -20.37 -34.29 16.54
N GLY A 253 -20.86 -33.58 15.52
CA GLY A 253 -22.07 -32.76 15.54
C GLY A 253 -23.07 -33.16 14.44
N PRO A 254 -24.30 -32.62 14.48
CA PRO A 254 -25.31 -32.83 13.44
C PRO A 254 -24.92 -32.18 12.10
N SER A 255 -25.61 -32.58 11.03
CA SER A 255 -25.62 -31.83 9.78
C SER A 255 -26.26 -30.44 9.96
N LEU A 256 -25.64 -29.43 9.36
CA LEU A 256 -26.08 -28.05 9.36
C LEU A 256 -26.82 -27.64 8.07
N ALA A 257 -27.07 -28.59 7.16
CA ALA A 257 -28.01 -28.37 6.05
C ALA A 257 -29.39 -27.99 6.59
N GLY A 258 -29.96 -26.89 6.09
CA GLY A 258 -31.26 -26.37 6.50
C GLY A 258 -31.33 -26.01 7.98
N VAL A 259 -30.22 -25.59 8.62
CA VAL A 259 -30.23 -25.27 10.05
C VAL A 259 -30.93 -23.95 10.37
N ALA A 260 -30.84 -22.97 9.47
CA ALA A 260 -31.46 -21.66 9.68
C ALA A 260 -32.99 -21.78 9.75
N GLY A 261 -33.59 -21.26 10.82
CA GLY A 261 -35.02 -21.35 11.10
C GLY A 261 -35.50 -22.69 11.67
N ARG A 262 -34.64 -23.71 11.77
CA ARG A 262 -35.01 -25.01 12.37
C ARG A 262 -35.08 -24.90 13.90
N LYS A 263 -35.93 -25.71 14.52
CA LYS A 263 -35.93 -25.87 15.99
C LYS A 263 -34.62 -26.54 16.44
N ALA A 264 -34.09 -26.08 17.56
CA ALA A 264 -32.92 -26.68 18.19
C ALA A 264 -33.20 -28.15 18.57
N GLY A 265 -32.22 -29.02 18.34
CA GLY A 265 -32.34 -30.44 18.70
C GLY A 265 -33.26 -31.30 17.81
N THR A 266 -33.69 -30.82 16.63
CA THR A 266 -34.62 -31.57 15.75
C THR A 266 -34.03 -31.99 14.40
N GLY A 267 -32.71 -31.84 14.19
CA GLY A 267 -32.07 -32.30 12.96
C GLY A 267 -32.17 -33.82 12.80
N PRO A 268 -32.45 -34.34 11.60
CA PRO A 268 -32.58 -35.77 11.39
C PRO A 268 -31.25 -36.50 11.57
N GLY A 269 -31.29 -37.73 12.08
CA GLY A 269 -30.14 -38.64 12.11
C GLY A 269 -29.05 -38.29 13.13
N TYR A 270 -29.33 -37.44 14.13
CA TYR A 270 -28.36 -37.10 15.18
C TYR A 270 -28.97 -37.19 16.59
N ALA A 271 -28.25 -37.81 17.52
CA ALA A 271 -28.65 -37.91 18.92
C ALA A 271 -28.20 -36.67 19.71
N TYR A 272 -29.14 -35.72 19.87
CA TYR A 272 -28.94 -34.48 20.62
C TYR A 272 -28.90 -34.70 22.13
N SER A 273 -28.33 -33.73 22.86
CA SER A 273 -28.44 -33.71 24.31
C SER A 273 -29.85 -33.30 24.74
N PRO A 274 -30.35 -33.77 25.91
CA PRO A 274 -31.67 -33.42 26.39
C PRO A 274 -31.89 -31.90 26.47
N GLU A 275 -30.87 -31.14 26.86
CA GLU A 275 -30.89 -29.69 27.00
C GLU A 275 -31.07 -29.00 25.65
N MET A 276 -30.41 -29.52 24.60
CA MET A 276 -30.56 -28.98 23.24
C MET A 276 -31.97 -29.23 22.71
N THR A 277 -32.50 -30.44 22.89
CA THR A 277 -33.86 -30.82 22.46
C THR A 277 -34.95 -30.05 23.22
N ASN A 278 -34.77 -29.84 24.53
CA ASN A 278 -35.74 -29.18 25.39
C ASN A 278 -35.57 -27.66 25.50
N SER A 279 -34.58 -27.07 24.80
CA SER A 279 -34.25 -25.64 24.90
C SER A 279 -35.38 -24.70 24.44
N GLY A 280 -36.30 -25.18 23.59
CA GLY A 280 -37.33 -24.34 22.97
C GLY A 280 -36.79 -23.33 21.95
N VAL A 281 -35.49 -23.35 21.65
CA VAL A 281 -34.83 -22.39 20.76
C VAL A 281 -35.17 -22.69 19.29
N THR A 282 -35.42 -21.63 18.53
CA THR A 282 -35.41 -21.65 17.06
C THR A 282 -34.13 -20.98 16.58
N TRP A 283 -33.45 -21.57 15.58
CA TRP A 283 -32.22 -21.05 14.99
C TRP A 283 -32.44 -19.84 14.09
N THR A 284 -32.88 -18.74 14.68
CA THR A 284 -32.83 -17.41 14.06
C THR A 284 -31.37 -16.94 13.96
N PRO A 285 -31.05 -15.97 13.08
CA PRO A 285 -29.70 -15.41 13.01
C PRO A 285 -29.15 -14.96 14.37
N GLU A 286 -29.99 -14.32 15.18
CA GLU A 286 -29.62 -13.83 16.51
C GLU A 286 -29.31 -14.98 17.48
N ASN A 287 -30.13 -16.03 17.46
CA ASN A 287 -29.92 -17.20 18.33
C ASN A 287 -28.73 -18.04 17.89
N LEU A 288 -28.49 -18.15 16.58
CA LEU A 288 -27.27 -18.76 16.05
C LEU A 288 -26.04 -17.98 16.48
N ALA A 289 -26.06 -16.65 16.37
CA ALA A 289 -24.96 -15.80 16.84
C ALA A 289 -24.72 -15.98 18.35
N LYS A 290 -25.74 -15.93 19.19
CA LYS A 290 -25.58 -16.14 20.64
C LYS A 290 -25.02 -17.52 20.98
N HIS A 291 -25.51 -18.56 20.29
CA HIS A 291 -25.03 -19.91 20.51
C HIS A 291 -23.58 -20.10 20.05
N LEU A 292 -23.20 -19.57 18.89
CA LEU A 292 -21.83 -19.65 18.39
C LEU A 292 -20.86 -18.88 19.29
N GLU A 293 -21.26 -17.73 19.85
CA GLU A 293 -20.39 -16.94 20.72
C GLU A 293 -20.04 -17.69 22.01
N LYS A 294 -21.05 -18.26 22.66
CA LYS A 294 -20.91 -18.93 23.96
C LYS A 294 -21.89 -20.09 24.10
N PRO A 295 -21.59 -21.26 23.50
CA PRO A 295 -22.58 -22.32 23.43
C PRO A 295 -23.00 -22.81 24.82
N ARG A 296 -22.05 -22.90 25.77
CA ARG A 296 -22.30 -23.31 27.17
C ARG A 296 -23.23 -22.35 27.92
N GLU A 297 -23.11 -21.05 27.67
CA GLU A 297 -23.94 -20.03 28.36
C GLU A 297 -25.32 -19.93 27.71
N PHE A 298 -25.40 -20.07 26.39
CA PHE A 298 -26.66 -19.93 25.67
C PHE A 298 -27.63 -21.11 25.88
N ILE A 299 -27.12 -22.35 25.86
CA ILE A 299 -27.90 -23.56 26.22
C ILE A 299 -27.09 -24.37 27.23
N PRO A 300 -27.25 -24.12 28.54
CA PRO A 300 -26.50 -24.84 29.57
C PRO A 300 -26.62 -26.37 29.43
N GLY A 301 -25.50 -27.09 29.58
CA GLY A 301 -25.45 -28.55 29.49
C GLY A 301 -25.38 -29.14 28.06
N ASN A 302 -25.46 -28.32 27.01
CA ASN A 302 -25.39 -28.84 25.65
C ASN A 302 -23.99 -29.43 25.28
N ARG A 303 -24.00 -30.47 24.44
CA ARG A 303 -22.77 -31.19 24.04
C ARG A 303 -21.79 -30.31 23.25
N MET A 304 -22.26 -29.40 22.37
CA MET A 304 -21.39 -28.50 21.62
C MET A 304 -20.62 -27.58 22.56
N GLY A 305 -21.27 -27.06 23.61
CA GLY A 305 -20.61 -26.27 24.64
C GLY A 305 -19.45 -27.02 25.28
N ASN A 306 -19.60 -28.31 25.58
CA ASN A 306 -18.54 -29.09 26.19
C ASN A 306 -17.31 -29.25 25.27
N LEU A 307 -17.53 -29.54 23.98
CA LEU A 307 -16.48 -29.76 22.99
C LEU A 307 -15.91 -28.47 22.38
N PHE A 308 -16.68 -27.38 22.40
CA PHE A 308 -16.33 -26.07 21.85
C PHE A 308 -16.51 -24.97 22.92
N PRO A 309 -15.72 -24.99 24.02
CA PRO A 309 -15.90 -24.10 25.17
C PRO A 309 -15.67 -22.62 24.85
N ASN A 310 -14.78 -22.34 23.90
CA ASN A 310 -14.36 -20.98 23.61
C ASN A 310 -15.32 -20.25 22.67
N GLY A 311 -16.19 -20.96 21.95
CA GLY A 311 -17.08 -20.33 20.97
C GLY A 311 -16.33 -19.57 19.87
N VAL A 312 -17.08 -18.81 19.08
CA VAL A 312 -16.55 -17.85 18.09
C VAL A 312 -16.62 -16.46 18.69
N ARG A 313 -15.55 -16.03 19.38
CA ARG A 313 -15.53 -14.75 20.10
C ARG A 313 -15.57 -13.53 19.18
N ASN A 314 -14.88 -13.61 18.04
CA ASN A 314 -14.86 -12.52 17.07
C ASN A 314 -16.26 -12.33 16.47
N SER A 315 -16.84 -11.16 16.68
CA SER A 315 -18.21 -10.85 16.25
C SER A 315 -18.37 -10.88 14.74
N GLY A 316 -17.44 -10.30 13.97
CA GLY A 316 -17.52 -10.30 12.50
C GLY A 316 -17.46 -11.72 11.94
N HIS A 317 -16.47 -12.49 12.38
CA HIS A 317 -16.29 -13.89 12.00
C HIS A 317 -17.54 -14.74 12.32
N ARG A 318 -18.17 -14.48 13.46
CA ARG A 318 -19.41 -15.14 13.86
C ARG A 318 -20.59 -14.78 12.97
N MET A 319 -20.77 -13.50 12.65
CA MET A 319 -21.86 -13.05 11.77
C MET A 319 -21.68 -13.56 10.35
N ASP A 320 -20.44 -13.65 9.85
CA ASP A 320 -20.12 -14.26 8.56
C ASP A 320 -20.57 -15.74 8.54
N ILE A 321 -20.24 -16.52 9.58
CA ILE A 321 -20.70 -17.92 9.71
C ILE A 321 -22.24 -17.99 9.73
N VAL A 322 -22.91 -17.13 10.48
CA VAL A 322 -24.38 -17.08 10.53
C VAL A 322 -24.98 -16.80 9.14
N ALA A 323 -24.39 -15.85 8.40
CA ALA A 323 -24.80 -15.53 7.03
C ALA A 323 -24.65 -16.74 6.11
N TYR A 324 -23.51 -17.44 6.18
CA TYR A 324 -23.26 -18.66 5.41
C TYR A 324 -24.24 -19.78 5.77
N LEU A 325 -24.50 -20.03 7.06
CA LEU A 325 -25.48 -21.03 7.50
C LEU A 325 -26.88 -20.74 6.95
N GLY A 326 -27.24 -19.47 6.79
CA GLY A 326 -28.48 -19.03 6.14
C GLY A 326 -28.59 -19.43 4.66
N THR A 327 -27.48 -19.71 3.98
CA THR A 327 -27.46 -20.16 2.59
C THR A 327 -27.63 -21.68 2.43
N LEU A 328 -27.42 -22.43 3.51
CA LEU A 328 -27.51 -23.89 3.50
C LEU A 328 -28.97 -24.33 3.56
N LYS A 329 -29.53 -24.72 2.41
CA LYS A 329 -30.90 -25.26 2.30
C LYS A 329 -30.95 -26.76 2.50
#